data_AF-A0A8X7QD98-F1
#
_entry.id   AF-A0A8X7QD98-F1
#
_cell.length_a   1.000
_cell.length_b   1.000
_cell.length_c   1.000
_cell.angle_alpha   90.00
_cell.angle_beta   90.00
_cell.angle_gamma   90.00
#
_symmetry.space_group_name_H-M   'P 1'
#
loop_
_entity.id
_entity.type
_entity.pdbx_description
1 polymer ?
#
loop_
_entity_poly.entity_id
_entity_poly.type
_entity_poly.pdbx_seq_one_letter_code
_entity_poly.pdbx_strand_id
1 'polypeptide(L)'
;MECHEENSADLGLKLFIKIFEIAPTAKKLFLRDSPIPAEQNPKLKPHAMSVFVGVSSTAEKTGKVTVKETTLKRLGASHSKYGVVDEHFEVTKYALLETIKEAVPEMWSPK
;
A
#
# COMPACT_ATOMS: atom_id res chain seq x y z
N MET A 1 1.78 16.81 -3.50
CA MET A 1 1.03 15.94 -4.42
C MET A 1 -0.41 16.02 -3.95
N GLU A 2 -1.29 16.78 -4.60
CA GLU A 2 -2.69 16.81 -4.16
C GLU A 2 -3.36 15.49 -4.51
N CYS A 3 -3.29 14.54 -3.57
CA CYS A 3 -3.99 13.27 -3.63
C CYS A 3 -5.48 13.50 -3.37
N HIS A 4 -6.26 13.74 -4.41
CA HIS A 4 -7.72 13.67 -4.32
C HIS A 4 -8.16 12.25 -3.88
N GLU A 5 -9.26 12.13 -3.12
CA GLU A 5 -9.71 10.85 -2.55
C GLU A 5 -9.95 9.76 -3.60
N GLU A 6 -10.55 10.11 -4.75
CA GLU A 6 -10.82 9.16 -5.83
C GLU A 6 -9.53 8.63 -6.47
N ASN A 7 -8.58 9.53 -6.77
CA ASN A 7 -7.26 9.16 -7.27
C ASN A 7 -6.47 8.30 -6.26
N SER A 8 -6.64 8.58 -4.95
CA SER A 8 -5.96 7.83 -3.89
C SER A 8 -6.49 6.40 -3.74
N ALA A 9 -7.80 6.21 -3.93
CA ALA A 9 -8.40 4.88 -3.86
C ALA A 9 -7.96 4.00 -5.03
N ASP A 10 -7.87 4.56 -6.24
CA ASP A 10 -7.46 3.83 -7.43
C ASP A 10 -5.95 3.56 -7.44
N LEU A 11 -5.12 4.53 -7.05
CA LEU A 11 -3.68 4.32 -6.87
C LEU A 11 -3.38 3.33 -5.74
N GLY A 12 -4.13 3.39 -4.65
CA GLY A 12 -4.05 2.40 -3.58
C GLY A 12 -4.41 1.01 -4.08
N LEU A 13 -5.52 0.85 -4.80
CA LEU A 13 -5.89 -0.44 -5.38
C LEU A 13 -4.81 -0.95 -6.33
N LYS A 14 -4.30 -0.10 -7.22
CA LYS A 14 -3.21 -0.42 -8.15
C LYS A 14 -1.95 -0.90 -7.44
N LEU A 15 -1.57 -0.28 -6.32
CA LEU A 15 -0.48 -0.76 -5.46
C LEU A 15 -0.71 -2.21 -5.02
N PHE A 16 -1.90 -2.53 -4.51
CA PHE A 16 -2.19 -3.90 -4.04
C PHE A 16 -2.26 -4.92 -5.18
N ILE A 17 -2.76 -4.53 -6.35
CA ILE A 17 -2.71 -5.40 -7.54
C ILE A 17 -1.26 -5.73 -7.90
N LYS A 18 -0.36 -4.74 -7.94
CA LYS A 18 1.08 -4.97 -8.18
C LYS A 18 1.72 -5.87 -7.13
N ILE A 19 1.39 -5.69 -5.84
CA ILE A 19 1.87 -6.59 -4.77
C ILE A 19 1.48 -8.03 -5.07
N PHE A 20 0.25 -8.26 -5.54
CA PHE A 20 -0.24 -9.59 -5.86
C PHE A 20 0.31 -10.18 -7.16
N GLU A 21 0.75 -9.33 -8.10
CA GLU A 21 1.48 -9.77 -9.30
C GLU A 21 2.89 -10.23 -8.93
N ILE A 22 3.58 -9.49 -8.05
CA ILE A 22 4.94 -9.81 -7.60
C ILE A 22 4.93 -11.01 -6.63
N ALA A 23 3.98 -11.03 -5.69
CA ALA A 23 3.84 -12.07 -4.69
C ALA A 23 2.39 -12.60 -4.64
N PRO A 24 2.03 -13.54 -5.54
CA PRO A 24 0.67 -14.10 -5.61
C PRO A 24 0.19 -14.72 -4.29
N THR A 25 1.10 -15.23 -3.48
CA THR A 25 0.80 -15.82 -2.16
C THR A 25 0.19 -14.80 -1.18
N ALA A 26 0.51 -13.50 -1.34
CA ALA A 26 -0.04 -12.44 -0.50
C ALA A 26 -1.56 -12.27 -0.69
N LYS A 27 -2.14 -12.71 -1.82
CA LYS A 27 -3.61 -12.68 -2.04
C LYS A 27 -4.35 -13.39 -0.91
N LYS A 28 -3.79 -14.47 -0.35
CA LYS A 28 -4.43 -15.24 0.73
C LYS A 28 -4.62 -14.41 2.01
N LEU A 29 -3.78 -13.42 2.26
CA LEU A 29 -3.86 -12.53 3.43
C LEU A 29 -5.08 -11.58 3.34
N PHE A 30 -5.49 -11.23 2.11
CA PHE A 30 -6.54 -10.24 1.86
C PHE A 30 -7.86 -10.86 1.39
N LEU A 31 -7.78 -11.82 0.46
CA LEU A 31 -8.93 -12.44 -0.18
C LEU A 31 -9.34 -13.74 0.51
N ARG A 32 -8.43 -14.38 1.26
CA ARG A 32 -8.62 -15.74 1.79
C ARG A 32 -9.04 -16.66 0.64
N ASP A 33 -10.18 -17.34 0.77
CA ASP A 33 -10.74 -18.24 -0.26
C ASP A 33 -11.88 -17.57 -1.05
N SER A 34 -11.98 -16.23 -1.01
CA SER A 34 -13.01 -15.48 -1.75
C SER A 34 -12.87 -15.69 -3.26
N PRO A 35 -13.95 -16.03 -3.98
CA PRO A 35 -13.94 -16.12 -5.44
C PRO A 35 -13.95 -14.73 -6.11
N ILE A 36 -14.22 -13.67 -5.35
CA ILE A 36 -14.26 -12.30 -5.85
C ILE A 36 -12.84 -11.83 -6.22
N PRO A 37 -12.61 -11.34 -7.45
CA PRO A 37 -11.34 -10.75 -7.86
C PRO A 37 -10.89 -9.61 -6.92
N ALA A 38 -9.58 -9.38 -6.83
CA ALA A 38 -9.01 -8.36 -5.93
C ALA A 38 -9.60 -6.97 -6.20
N GLU A 39 -9.73 -6.60 -7.47
CA GLU A 39 -10.23 -5.33 -7.98
C GLU A 39 -11.68 -5.05 -7.57
N GLN A 40 -12.45 -6.12 -7.36
CA GLN A 40 -13.87 -6.07 -7.01
C GLN A 40 -14.11 -6.36 -5.52
N ASN A 41 -13.05 -6.62 -4.74
CA ASN A 41 -13.21 -6.98 -3.35
C ASN A 41 -13.58 -5.73 -2.51
N PRO A 42 -14.76 -5.71 -1.86
CA PRO A 42 -15.26 -4.54 -1.15
C PRO A 42 -14.45 -4.19 0.10
N LYS A 43 -13.60 -5.11 0.59
CA LYS A 43 -12.71 -4.88 1.74
C LYS A 43 -11.31 -4.44 1.33
N LEU A 44 -10.88 -4.77 0.11
CA LEU A 44 -9.55 -4.44 -0.35
C LEU A 44 -9.42 -2.95 -0.66
N LYS A 45 -10.33 -2.39 -1.47
CA LYS A 45 -10.22 -0.99 -1.92
C LYS A 45 -10.14 0.03 -0.75
N PRO A 46 -10.95 -0.08 0.32
CA PRO A 46 -10.83 0.82 1.48
C PRO A 46 -9.50 0.68 2.24
N HIS A 47 -9.01 -0.56 2.41
CA HIS A 47 -7.70 -0.81 3.04
C HIS A 47 -6.57 -0.22 2.19
N ALA A 48 -6.63 -0.45 0.88
CA ALA A 48 -5.66 0.03 -0.09
C ALA A 48 -5.56 1.56 -0.12
N MET A 49 -6.71 2.25 -0.12
CA MET A 49 -6.78 3.70 0.00
C MET A 49 -6.12 4.19 1.31
N SER A 50 -6.47 3.57 2.44
CA SER A 50 -5.95 3.96 3.76
C SER A 50 -4.42 3.85 3.83
N VAL A 51 -3.87 2.77 3.26
CA VAL A 51 -2.41 2.56 3.18
C VAL A 51 -1.77 3.63 2.28
N PHE A 52 -2.32 3.87 1.10
CA PHE A 52 -1.75 4.82 0.14
C PHE A 52 -1.73 6.25 0.69
N VAL A 53 -2.84 6.72 1.26
CA VAL A 53 -2.92 8.05 1.90
C VAL A 53 -1.97 8.12 3.10
N GLY A 54 -1.93 7.08 3.93
CA GLY A 54 -1.05 7.01 5.10
C GLY A 54 0.41 7.18 4.70
N VAL A 55 0.87 6.46 3.67
CA VAL A 55 2.24 6.55 3.16
C VAL A 55 2.51 7.91 2.52
N SER A 56 1.64 8.39 1.63
CA SER A 56 1.79 9.70 0.98
C SER A 56 1.91 10.84 1.99
N SER A 57 1.09 10.84 3.04
CA SER A 57 1.15 11.85 4.11
C SER A 57 2.46 11.87 4.90
N THR A 58 3.20 10.75 4.90
CA THR A 58 4.54 10.67 5.51
C THR A 58 5.65 11.09 4.54
N ALA A 59 5.46 10.87 3.24
CA ALA A 59 6.42 11.25 2.20
C ALA A 59 6.45 12.77 1.95
N GLU A 60 5.31 13.46 2.04
CA GLU A 60 5.24 14.92 1.85
C GLU A 60 5.97 15.73 2.94
N LYS A 61 6.24 15.11 4.11
CA LYS A 61 6.96 15.74 5.23
C LYS A 61 8.48 15.63 5.04
N THR A 62 9.02 16.30 4.02
CA THR A 62 10.42 16.80 3.89
C THR A 62 11.57 16.00 4.56
N GLY A 63 11.49 14.67 4.61
CA GLY A 63 12.53 13.80 5.19
C GLY A 63 12.43 13.52 6.69
N LYS A 64 11.35 13.92 7.38
CA LYS A 64 11.12 13.57 8.80
C LYS A 64 9.76 12.90 8.97
N VAL A 65 9.75 11.59 8.81
CA VAL A 65 8.58 10.74 9.12
C VAL A 65 8.29 10.85 10.61
N THR A 66 7.31 11.68 10.97
CA THR A 66 6.85 11.88 12.35
C THR A 66 5.57 11.08 12.58
N VAL A 67 5.67 9.76 12.43
CA VAL A 67 4.62 8.84 12.91
C VAL A 67 4.95 8.48 14.35
N LYS A 68 3.99 8.66 15.27
CA LYS A 68 4.18 8.29 16.68
C LYS A 68 4.52 6.80 16.79
N GLU A 69 5.52 6.45 17.59
CA GLU A 69 5.96 5.06 17.80
C GLU A 69 4.80 4.15 18.26
N THR A 70 3.90 4.67 19.10
CA THR A 70 2.70 3.96 19.55
C THR A 70 1.76 3.59 18.40
N THR A 71 1.63 4.47 17.40
CA THR A 71 0.88 4.19 16.17
C THR A 71 1.57 3.09 15.36
N LEU A 72 2.89 3.16 15.18
CA LEU A 72 3.66 2.14 14.45
C LEU A 72 3.56 0.77 15.12
N LYS A 73 3.70 0.69 16.45
CA LYS A 73 3.52 -0.54 17.23
C LYS A 73 2.12 -1.13 17.05
N ARG A 74 1.08 -0.29 17.10
CA ARG A 74 -0.32 -0.73 16.88
C ARG A 74 -0.53 -1.26 15.46
N LEU A 75 0.01 -0.58 14.44
CA LEU A 75 -0.06 -1.03 13.06
C LEU A 75 0.68 -2.35 12.88
N GLY A 76 1.91 -2.47 13.36
CA GLY A 76 2.69 -3.71 13.31
C GLY A 76 1.98 -4.89 13.97
N ALA A 77 1.43 -4.69 15.17
CA ALA A 77 0.65 -5.71 15.87
C ALA A 77 -0.60 -6.14 15.07
N SER A 78 -1.27 -5.18 14.41
CA SER A 78 -2.43 -5.47 13.57
C SER A 78 -2.04 -6.31 12.36
N HIS A 79 -0.96 -5.98 11.66
CA HIS A 79 -0.46 -6.73 10.50
C HIS A 79 0.01 -8.14 10.89
N SER A 80 0.76 -8.26 11.99
CA SER A 80 1.24 -9.55 12.51
C SER A 80 0.09 -10.51 12.84
N LYS A 81 -1.01 -10.01 13.42
CA LYS A 81 -2.22 -10.81 13.68
C LYS A 81 -2.83 -11.44 12.42
N TYR A 82 -2.64 -10.82 11.25
CA TYR A 82 -3.11 -11.34 9.97
C TYR A 82 -2.07 -12.17 9.21
N GLY A 83 -0.90 -12.45 9.82
CA GLY A 83 0.15 -13.27 9.21
C GLY A 83 1.09 -12.51 8.28
N VAL A 84 1.10 -11.17 8.34
CA VAL A 84 2.07 -10.36 7.61
C VAL A 84 3.43 -10.49 8.31
N VAL A 85 4.39 -11.06 7.58
CA VAL A 85 5.83 -11.09 7.91
C VAL A 85 6.63 -10.01 7.18
N ASP A 86 7.88 -9.81 7.59
CA ASP A 86 8.79 -8.76 7.12
C ASP A 86 8.98 -8.77 5.60
N GLU A 87 9.04 -9.94 4.98
CA GLU A 87 9.21 -10.11 3.53
C GLU A 87 8.08 -9.44 2.71
N HIS A 88 6.87 -9.35 3.26
CA HIS A 88 5.77 -8.66 2.58
C HIS A 88 6.00 -7.15 2.50
N PHE A 89 6.72 -6.56 3.45
CA PHE A 89 7.02 -5.12 3.44
C PHE A 89 8.04 -4.78 2.35
N GLU A 90 9.00 -5.66 2.04
CA GLU A 90 9.93 -5.47 0.93
C GLU A 90 9.21 -5.48 -0.43
N VAL A 91 8.27 -6.43 -0.63
CA VAL A 91 7.42 -6.44 -1.83
C VAL A 91 6.58 -5.17 -1.93
N THR A 92 6.00 -4.74 -0.80
CA THR A 92 5.18 -3.51 -0.73
C THR A 92 6.00 -2.28 -1.08
N LYS A 93 7.24 -2.18 -0.60
CA LYS A 93 8.17 -1.08 -0.90
C LYS A 93 8.46 -1.00 -2.40
N TYR A 94 8.75 -2.13 -3.04
CA TYR A 94 8.99 -2.16 -4.49
C TYR A 94 7.74 -1.74 -5.27
N ALA A 95 6.59 -2.36 -4.97
CA ALA A 95 5.32 -2.06 -5.63
C ALA A 95 4.90 -0.60 -5.47
N LEU A 96 5.16 0.01 -4.31
CA LEU A 96 4.90 1.41 -4.04
C LEU A 96 5.73 2.34 -4.92
N LEU A 97 7.04 2.08 -5.06
CA LEU A 97 7.92 2.90 -5.89
C LEU A 97 7.48 2.84 -7.36
N GLU A 98 7.13 1.67 -7.86
CA GLU A 98 6.61 1.52 -9.23
C GLU A 98 5.26 2.23 -9.42
N THR A 99 4.35 2.13 -8.45
CA THR A 99 3.06 2.87 -8.50
C THR A 99 3.28 4.38 -8.52
N ILE A 100 4.21 4.91 -7.71
CA ILE A 100 4.54 6.34 -7.69
C ILE A 100 5.15 6.76 -9.02
N LYS A 101 6.12 6.00 -9.54
CA LYS A 101 6.77 6.27 -10.83
C LYS A 101 5.77 6.34 -11.98
N GLU A 102 4.77 5.44 -11.99
CA GLU A 102 3.70 5.46 -12.99
C GLU A 102 2.70 6.61 -12.77
N ALA A 103 2.47 7.04 -11.53
CA ALA A 103 1.56 8.13 -11.21
C ALA A 103 2.14 9.51 -11.54
N VAL A 104 3.46 9.68 -11.44
CA VAL A 104 4.17 10.95 -11.66
C VAL A 104 5.45 10.78 -12.49
N PRO A 105 5.35 10.30 -13.74
CA PRO A 105 6.53 9.97 -14.55
C PRO A 105 7.42 11.19 -14.82
N GLU A 106 6.84 12.39 -14.92
CA GLU A 106 7.56 13.64 -15.19
C GLU A 106 8.40 14.14 -14.00
N MET A 107 8.03 13.77 -12.77
CA MET A 107 8.75 14.16 -11.55
C MET A 107 9.71 13.06 -11.06
N TRP A 108 9.71 11.89 -11.69
CA TRP A 108 10.55 10.78 -11.29
C TRP A 108 11.99 10.96 -11.76
N SER A 109 12.94 10.94 -10.83
CA SER A 109 14.37 10.88 -11.16
C SER A 109 14.93 9.50 -10.77
N PRO A 110 15.64 8.80 -11.68
CA PRO A 110 16.43 7.64 -11.29
C PRO A 110 17.54 8.15 -10.37
N LYS A 111 17.53 7.70 -9.12
CA LYS A 111 18.57 8.02 -8.15
C LYS A 111 19.67 6.97 -8.17
#